data_AF-A0A8B8F222-F1
#
_entry.id   AF-A0A8B8F222-F1
#
_cell.length_a   1.000
_cell.length_b   1.000
_cell.length_c   1.000
_cell.angle_alpha   90.00
_cell.angle_beta   90.00
_cell.angle_gamma   90.00
#
_symmetry.space_group_name_H-M   'P 1'
#
loop_
_entity.id
_entity.type
_entity.pdbx_description
1 polymer ?
#
loop_
_entity_poly.entity_id
_entity_poly.type
_entity_poly.pdbx_seq_one_letter_code
_entity_poly.pdbx_strand_id
1 'polypeptide(L)'
;MSNRICCVVNYNNTYKNSKNVIFYSFPNRPHEKNLKDRWVKAVKRLDKTDRLWQPMAHSLVCSDHFIGNRRSKDPRSPAYVPSVFSKIYKRQSTNKQQQNNRYQRNLQRQDNKQRVFLNCHVVIPLTVHNHKC
;
A
#
# COMPACT_ATOMS: atom_id res chain seq x y z
N MET A 1 -11.29 -2.74 -5.82
CA MET A 1 -11.12 -1.58 -4.90
C MET A 1 -9.66 -1.19 -4.84
N SER A 2 -9.28 -0.01 -5.35
CA SER A 2 -7.92 0.50 -5.27
C SER A 2 -7.57 0.80 -3.81
N ASN A 3 -6.58 0.12 -3.25
CA ASN A 3 -6.10 0.39 -1.90
C ASN A 3 -5.35 1.72 -1.93
N ARG A 4 -5.98 2.79 -1.42
CA ARG A 4 -5.33 4.08 -1.21
C ARG A 4 -4.19 3.90 -0.19
N ILE A 5 -2.96 3.87 -0.69
CA ILE A 5 -1.72 3.62 0.05
C ILE A 5 -0.74 4.77 -0.18
N CYS A 6 0.14 5.01 0.77
CA CYS A 6 1.24 5.95 0.57
C CYS A 6 2.14 5.51 -0.60
N CYS A 7 2.54 6.45 -1.46
CA CYS A 7 3.38 6.17 -2.62
C CYS A 7 4.88 6.16 -2.31
N VAL A 8 5.28 6.55 -1.10
CA VAL A 8 6.68 6.56 -0.65
C VAL A 8 7.15 5.12 -0.45
N VAL A 9 8.32 4.79 -1.01
CA VAL A 9 8.85 3.42 -1.01
C VAL A 9 9.06 2.94 0.43
N ASN A 10 8.66 1.69 0.71
CA ASN A 10 8.70 1.05 2.03
C ASN A 10 7.80 1.67 3.12
N TYR A 11 6.98 2.66 2.78
CA TYR A 11 5.92 3.15 3.67
C TYR A 11 4.60 2.49 3.29
N ASN A 12 4.22 1.47 4.07
CA ASN A 12 3.01 0.68 3.81
C ASN A 12 1.77 1.24 4.54
N ASN A 13 1.73 2.54 4.82
CA ASN A 13 0.57 3.18 5.44
C ASN A 13 -0.62 3.15 4.49
N THR A 14 -1.73 2.65 5.00
CA THR A 14 -3.03 2.51 4.34
C THR A 14 -4.10 3.00 5.30
N TYR A 15 -5.27 3.34 4.77
CA TYR A 15 -6.43 3.67 5.61
C TYR A 15 -6.82 2.55 6.59
N LYS A 16 -6.43 1.29 6.33
CA LYS A 16 -6.77 0.14 7.17
C LYS A 16 -5.82 -0.10 8.35
N ASN A 17 -4.55 0.29 8.22
CA ASN A 17 -3.52 0.04 9.25
C ASN A 17 -3.10 1.30 10.01
N SER A 18 -3.41 2.50 9.50
CA SER A 18 -3.00 3.76 10.11
C SER A 18 -4.22 4.59 10.51
N LYS A 19 -4.65 4.50 11.77
CA LYS A 19 -5.87 5.17 12.27
C LYS A 19 -5.75 6.70 12.36
N ASN A 20 -4.53 7.24 12.52
CA ASN A 20 -4.28 8.67 12.77
C ASN A 20 -3.41 9.33 11.69
N VAL A 21 -3.51 8.85 10.45
CA VAL A 21 -2.69 9.32 9.33
C VAL A 21 -3.58 9.93 8.26
N ILE A 22 -3.24 11.15 7.85
CA ILE A 22 -3.94 11.84 6.78
C ILE A 22 -3.23 11.54 5.47
N PHE A 23 -3.98 11.23 4.42
CA PHE A 23 -3.43 11.04 3.08
C PHE A 23 -3.68 12.29 2.24
N TYR A 24 -2.61 12.85 1.69
CA TYR A 24 -2.66 14.01 0.81
C TYR A 24 -2.41 13.58 -0.63
N SER A 25 -3.30 13.98 -1.53
CA SER A 25 -3.05 13.89 -2.97
C SER A 25 -2.00 14.89 -3.40
N PHE A 26 -1.30 14.56 -4.49
CA PHE A 26 -0.42 15.52 -5.15
C PHE A 26 -1.22 16.75 -5.60
N PRO A 27 -0.62 17.95 -5.53
CA PRO A 27 -1.25 19.16 -6.06
C PRO A 27 -1.61 18.95 -7.54
N ASN A 28 -2.84 19.31 -7.91
CA ASN A 28 -3.39 19.07 -9.24
C ASN A 28 -3.82 20.33 -9.97
N ARG A 29 -3.79 21.50 -9.30
CA ARG A 29 -4.20 22.77 -9.91
C ARG A 29 -3.08 23.30 -10.82
N PRO A 30 -3.41 24.00 -11.91
CA PRO A 30 -2.41 24.55 -12.84
C PRO A 30 -1.35 25.42 -12.15
N HIS A 31 -1.75 26.27 -11.19
CA HIS A 31 -0.84 27.14 -10.44
C HIS A 31 0.02 26.39 -9.40
N GLU A 32 -0.31 25.14 -9.05
CA GLU A 32 0.46 24.33 -8.11
C GLU A 32 1.47 23.42 -8.81
N LYS A 33 1.68 23.57 -10.13
CA LYS A 33 2.63 22.73 -10.91
C LYS A 33 4.01 22.68 -10.26
N ASN A 34 4.54 23.84 -9.86
CA ASN A 34 5.84 23.89 -9.19
C ASN A 34 5.84 23.16 -7.84
N LEU A 35 4.74 23.22 -7.08
CA LEU A 35 4.61 22.48 -5.82
C LEU A 35 4.57 20.97 -6.07
N LYS A 36 3.84 20.53 -7.09
CA LYS A 36 3.81 19.14 -7.52
C LYS A 36 5.21 18.65 -7.86
N ASP A 37 5.98 19.41 -8.64
CA ASP A 37 7.35 19.05 -9.01
C ASP A 37 8.26 18.93 -7.78
N ARG A 38 8.13 19.84 -6.80
CA ARG A 38 8.85 19.74 -5.53
C ARG A 38 8.50 18.48 -4.75
N TRP A 39 7.21 18.11 -4.71
CA TRP A 39 6.78 16.87 -4.05
C TRP A 39 7.34 15.62 -4.74
N VAL A 40 7.30 15.57 -6.07
CA VAL A 40 7.86 14.44 -6.84
C VAL A 40 9.36 14.32 -6.59
N LYS A 41 10.09 15.44 -6.64
CA LYS A 41 11.53 15.48 -6.33
C LYS A 41 11.83 15.09 -4.89
N ALA A 42 10.97 15.45 -3.94
CA ALA A 42 11.15 15.10 -2.53
C ALA A 42 10.96 13.59 -2.27
N VAL A 43 9.98 12.97 -2.93
CA VAL A 43 9.73 11.52 -2.83
C VAL A 43 10.89 10.69 -3.42
N LYS A 44 11.66 11.25 -4.36
CA LYS A 44 12.87 10.63 -4.95
C LYS A 44 12.67 9.19 -5.42
N ARG A 45 11.48 8.86 -5.91
CA ARG A 45 11.16 7.53 -6.41
C ARG A 45 11.60 7.40 -7.86
N LEU A 46 12.31 6.33 -8.18
CA LEU A 46 12.67 5.98 -9.55
C LEU A 46 11.71 4.91 -10.09
N ASP A 47 11.49 4.94 -11.40
CA ASP A 47 10.82 3.86 -12.11
C ASP A 47 11.81 2.75 -12.52
N LYS A 48 11.34 1.76 -13.29
CA LYS A 48 12.17 0.63 -13.75
C LYS A 48 13.26 1.04 -14.75
N THR A 49 13.21 2.26 -15.27
CA THR A 49 14.13 2.81 -16.26
C THR A 49 15.05 3.87 -15.67
N ASP A 50 15.17 3.91 -14.33
CA ASP A 50 15.92 4.90 -13.56
C ASP A 50 15.49 6.36 -13.79
N ARG A 51 14.27 6.58 -14.28
CA ARG A 51 13.69 7.91 -14.43
C ARG A 51 12.88 8.29 -13.21
N LEU A 52 12.74 9.59 -12.97
CA LEU A 52 11.94 10.11 -11.87
C LEU A 52 10.47 9.72 -12.08
N TRP A 53 9.98 8.87 -11.19
CA TRP A 53 8.61 8.37 -11.22
C TRP A 53 7.60 9.53 -11.10
N GLN A 54 6.53 9.45 -11.87
CA GLN A 54 5.45 10.44 -11.86
C GLN A 54 4.20 9.94 -11.12
N PRO A 55 3.58 10.77 -10.27
CA PRO A 55 2.40 10.40 -9.52
C PRO A 55 1.17 10.32 -10.42
N MET A 56 0.38 9.27 -10.23
CA MET A 56 -0.95 9.10 -10.81
C MET A 56 -2.01 9.79 -9.97
N ALA A 57 -3.24 9.91 -10.48
CA ALA A 57 -4.36 10.55 -9.77
C ALA A 57 -4.66 9.96 -8.37
N HIS A 58 -4.36 8.68 -8.17
CA HIS A 58 -4.56 7.96 -6.90
C HIS A 58 -3.28 7.86 -6.05
N SER A 59 -2.19 8.52 -6.46
CA SER A 59 -0.95 8.57 -5.68
C SER A 59 -1.11 9.51 -4.49
N LEU A 60 -0.76 9.03 -3.30
CA LEU A 60 -0.98 9.74 -2.04
C LEU A 60 0.31 9.76 -1.22
N VAL A 61 0.54 10.84 -0.48
CA VAL A 61 1.59 10.96 0.53
C VAL A 61 0.93 11.00 1.90
N CYS A 62 1.37 10.16 2.83
CA CYS A 62 0.84 10.19 4.20
C CYS A 62 1.41 11.37 4.99
N SER A 63 0.69 11.77 6.03
CA SER A 63 1.00 12.92 6.87
C SER A 63 2.33 12.81 7.60
N ASP A 64 2.80 11.59 7.87
CA ASP A 64 4.09 11.29 8.53
C ASP A 64 5.30 11.85 7.76
N HIS A 65 5.14 12.15 6.47
CA HIS A 65 6.21 12.75 5.66
C HIS A 65 6.32 14.26 5.81
N PHE A 66 5.44 14.90 6.58
CA PHE A 66 5.45 16.33 6.85
C PHE A 66 5.85 16.59 8.30
N ILE A 67 6.57 17.70 8.52
CA ILE A 67 6.94 18.14 9.87
C ILE A 67 5.66 18.35 10.69
N GLY A 68 5.61 17.75 11.89
CA GLY A 68 4.42 17.78 12.75
C GLY A 68 3.27 16.89 12.29
N ASN A 69 3.53 15.90 11.43
CA ASN A 69 2.54 14.96 10.91
C ASN A 69 1.35 15.66 10.22
N ARG A 70 1.58 16.81 9.58
CA ARG A 70 0.54 17.56 8.88
C ARG A 70 1.14 18.46 7.81
N ARG A 71 0.51 18.49 6.62
CA ARG A 71 0.89 19.42 5.54
C ARG A 71 0.51 20.85 5.92
N SER A 72 1.41 21.81 5.69
CA SER A 72 1.11 23.25 5.73
C SER A 72 0.70 23.79 4.36
N LYS A 73 -0.09 24.87 4.35
CA LYS A 73 -0.42 25.65 3.14
C LYS A 73 0.52 26.85 2.94
N ASP A 74 1.27 27.26 3.97
CA ASP A 74 2.22 28.37 3.88
C ASP A 74 3.49 27.89 3.15
N PRO A 75 3.87 28.48 2.00
CA PRO A 75 5.08 28.12 1.26
C PRO A 75 6.39 28.24 2.05
N ARG A 76 6.41 29.04 3.10
CA ARG A 76 7.58 29.26 3.98
C ARG A 76 7.71 28.18 5.05
N SER A 77 6.66 27.38 5.26
CA SER A 77 6.66 26.34 6.27
C SER A 77 7.49 25.14 5.82
N PRO A 78 8.32 24.54 6.71
CA PRO A 78 9.03 23.29 6.39
C PRO A 78 8.09 22.10 6.17
N ALA A 79 6.82 22.21 6.58
CA ALA A 79 5.77 21.24 6.33
C ALA A 79 5.00 21.47 5.02
N TYR A 80 5.43 22.42 4.17
CA TYR A 80 4.80 22.68 2.87
C TYR A 80 5.07 21.59 1.82
N VAL A 81 6.24 20.96 1.92
CA VAL A 81 6.68 19.83 1.10
C VAL A 81 6.99 18.64 2.00
N PRO A 82 6.81 17.39 1.51
CA PRO A 82 7.22 16.23 2.28
C PRO A 82 8.74 16.25 2.43
N SER A 83 9.23 16.12 3.65
CA SER A 83 10.65 16.26 4.00
C SER A 83 11.10 15.23 5.03
N VAL A 84 10.16 14.60 5.74
CA VAL A 84 10.43 13.54 6.70
C VAL A 84 10.47 12.21 5.97
N PHE A 85 11.69 11.83 5.58
CA PHE A 85 11.99 10.50 5.08
C PHE A 85 13.00 9.91 6.05
N SER A 86 12.61 8.89 6.82
CA SER A 86 13.59 8.17 7.64
C SER A 86 14.72 7.66 6.72
N LYS A 87 15.97 7.75 7.17
CA LYS A 87 17.16 7.22 6.47
C LYS A 87 17.08 5.69 6.42
N ILE A 88 16.15 5.11 5.66
CA ILE A 88 16.02 3.65 5.47
C ILE A 88 17.07 3.20 4.44
N TYR A 89 18.35 3.33 4.81
CA TYR A 89 19.41 2.44 4.33
C TYR A 89 20.07 1.65 5.47
N LYS A 90 19.62 1.80 6.72
CA LYS A 90 19.78 0.67 7.65
C LYS A 90 18.71 -0.33 7.27
N ARG A 91 19.11 -1.34 6.47
CA ARG A 91 18.37 -2.58 6.26
C ARG A 91 17.90 -3.03 7.64
N GLN A 92 16.62 -2.79 7.99
CA GLN A 92 16.11 -3.27 9.26
C GLN A 92 16.28 -4.79 9.22
N SER A 93 17.01 -5.34 10.19
CA SER A 93 17.06 -6.79 10.40
C SER A 93 15.62 -7.26 10.34
N THR A 94 15.33 -8.17 9.41
CA THR A 94 13.98 -8.62 9.14
C THR A 94 13.30 -8.97 10.46
N ASN A 95 12.16 -8.34 10.75
CA ASN A 95 11.38 -8.71 11.93
C ASN A 95 10.88 -10.15 11.70
N LYS A 96 11.61 -11.12 12.27
CA LYS A 96 11.40 -12.56 12.07
C LYS A 96 9.96 -12.96 12.38
N GLN A 97 9.34 -12.31 13.37
CA GLN A 97 7.95 -12.53 13.72
C GLN A 97 6.99 -12.05 12.63
N GLN A 98 7.23 -10.89 12.01
CA GLN A 98 6.45 -10.44 10.85
C GLN A 98 6.61 -11.37 9.63
N GLN A 99 7.80 -11.93 9.40
CA GLN A 99 8.01 -12.89 8.32
C GLN A 99 7.28 -14.21 8.58
N ASN A 100 7.40 -14.75 9.79
CA ASN A 100 6.64 -15.93 10.22
C ASN A 100 5.13 -15.68 10.08
N ASN A 101 4.62 -14.54 10.53
CA ASN A 101 3.20 -14.19 10.38
C ASN A 101 2.76 -14.05 8.91
N ARG A 102 3.64 -13.66 7.99
CA ARG A 102 3.35 -13.66 6.55
C ARG A 102 3.33 -15.07 5.98
N TYR A 103 4.29 -15.91 6.37
CA TYR A 103 4.38 -17.30 5.96
C TYR A 103 3.19 -18.13 6.44
N GLN A 104 2.84 -18.05 7.73
CA GLN A 104 1.70 -18.75 8.32
C GLN A 104 0.38 -18.37 7.62
N ARG A 105 0.17 -17.09 7.29
CA ARG A 105 -1.00 -16.65 6.52
C ARG A 105 -1.01 -17.18 5.08
N ASN A 106 0.16 -17.39 4.47
CA ASN A 106 0.23 -17.99 3.14
C ASN A 106 -0.16 -19.47 3.19
N LEU A 107 0.38 -20.22 4.16
CA LEU A 107 -0.01 -21.62 4.41
C LEU A 107 -1.51 -21.74 4.66
N GLN A 108 -2.09 -20.93 5.55
CA GLN A 108 -3.54 -20.92 5.80
C GLN A 108 -4.38 -20.64 4.54
N ARG A 109 -3.89 -19.78 3.63
CA ARG A 109 -4.59 -19.51 2.36
C ARG A 109 -4.50 -20.69 1.40
N GLN A 110 -3.38 -21.40 1.38
CA GLN A 110 -3.21 -22.61 0.57
C GLN A 110 -4.09 -23.73 1.11
N ASP A 111 -4.08 -23.94 2.42
CA ASP A 111 -4.95 -24.91 3.12
C ASP A 111 -6.43 -24.61 2.88
N ASN A 112 -6.85 -23.35 3.06
CA ASN A 112 -8.25 -22.99 2.82
C ASN A 112 -8.65 -23.16 1.34
N LYS A 113 -7.76 -22.89 0.39
CA LYS A 113 -8.02 -23.18 -1.03
C LYS A 113 -8.16 -24.68 -1.28
N GLN A 114 -7.30 -25.51 -0.69
CA GLN A 114 -7.39 -26.97 -0.81
C GLN A 114 -8.64 -27.53 -0.15
N ARG A 115 -9.00 -27.06 1.05
CA ARG A 115 -10.23 -27.46 1.75
C ARG A 115 -11.49 -27.07 1.00
N VAL A 116 -11.53 -25.86 0.44
CA VAL A 116 -12.65 -25.43 -0.41
C VAL A 116 -12.73 -26.29 -1.67
N PHE A 117 -11.58 -26.61 -2.29
CA PHE A 117 -11.54 -27.50 -3.46
C PHE A 117 -12.04 -28.93 -3.14
N LEU A 118 -11.60 -29.51 -2.03
CA LEU A 118 -12.00 -30.85 -1.58
C LEU A 118 -13.48 -30.89 -1.15
N ASN A 119 -13.97 -29.89 -0.43
CA ASN A 119 -15.37 -29.83 -0.01
C ASN A 119 -16.34 -29.64 -1.19
N CYS A 120 -15.93 -29.00 -2.28
CA CYS A 120 -16.75 -28.90 -3.50
C CYS A 120 -16.87 -30.24 -4.25
N HIS A 121 -15.96 -31.19 -4.03
CA HIS A 121 -15.93 -32.48 -4.74
C HIS A 121 -16.68 -33.61 -4.01
N VAL A 122 -17.08 -33.41 -2.75
CA VAL A 122 -17.71 -34.45 -1.91
C VAL A 122 -19.25 -34.29 -1.83
N VAL A 123 -19.82 -33.22 -2.39
CA VAL A 123 -21.28 -33.03 -2.49
C VAL A 123 -21.80 -33.43 -3.88
N ILE A 124 -21.63 -34.70 -4.25
CA ILE A 124 -22.48 -35.33 -5.27
C ILE A 124 -23.17 -36.52 -4.57
N PRO A 125 -24.43 -36.40 -4.15
CA PRO A 125 -25.16 -37.55 -3.64
C PRO A 125 -25.39 -38.56 -4.77
N LEU A 126 -24.91 -39.78 -4.56
CA LEU A 126 -25.24 -40.96 -5.36
C LEU A 126 -26.75 -41.22 -5.23
N THR A 127 -27.54 -40.87 -6.23
CA THR A 127 -28.90 -41.42 -6.38
C THR A 127 -28.91 -42.47 -7.49
N VAL A 128 -28.74 -43.73 -7.09
CA VAL A 128 -29.05 -44.90 -7.93
C VAL A 128 -30.58 -44.99 -8.02
N HIS A 129 -31.15 -44.58 -9.16
CA HIS A 129 -32.56 -44.85 -9.47
C HIS A 129 -32.68 -46.29 -9.96
N ASN A 130 -33.33 -47.12 -9.16
CA ASN A 130 -33.79 -48.44 -9.51
C ASN A 130 -35.08 -48.28 -10.34
N HIS A 131 -35.01 -48.42 -11.66
CA HIS A 131 -36.20 -48.61 -12.49
C HIS A 131 -36.34 -50.09 -12.82
N LYS A 132 -37.35 -50.70 -12.19
CA LYS A 132 -38.03 -51.90 -12.68
C LYS A 132 -38.55 -51.62 -14.08
N CYS A 133 -38.28 -52.53 -15.01
CA CYS A 133 -39.25 -53.23 -15.86
C CYS A 133 -38.56 -54.51 -16.36
#